data_AF-A0A1I6YYY9-F1
#
_entry.id   AF-A0A1I6YYY9-F1
#
_cell.length_a   1.000
_cell.length_b   1.000
_cell.length_c   1.000
_cell.angle_alpha   90.00
_cell.angle_beta   90.00
_cell.angle_gamma   90.00
#
_symmetry.space_group_name_H-M   'P 1'
#
loop_
_entity.id
_entity.type
_entity.pdbx_description
1 polymer ?
#
loop_
_entity_poly.entity_id
_entity_poly.type
_entity_poly.pdbx_seq_one_letter_code
_entity_poly.pdbx_strand_id
1 'polypeptide(L)'
;MWKYLTIVGLASFKFMFSPLAGEKLGLTFLESFFSTLVGALISWGVFYFMSEYFMRRNHAKKVEKYKKALATNDPNYKRPKNFTRLNKTIVKVKTTLGIYITCWLVPLFLSIPIGSIICAKFYGHHKKTPYLILAGIVLNTFLLCCIWYFVGGMVDVKAN
;
A
#
# COMPACT_ATOMS: atom_id res chain seq x y z
N MET A 1 11.48 23.74 -6.66
CA MET A 1 11.87 22.33 -6.88
C MET A 1 11.83 21.48 -5.61
N TRP A 2 12.44 21.92 -4.49
CA TRP A 2 12.46 21.15 -3.22
C TRP A 2 11.06 20.86 -2.63
N LYS A 3 10.09 21.78 -2.80
CA LYS A 3 8.71 21.61 -2.35
C LYS A 3 8.00 20.36 -2.93
N TYR A 4 8.25 20.04 -4.20
CA TYR A 4 7.63 18.87 -4.83
C TYR A 4 8.26 17.55 -4.33
N LEU A 5 9.59 17.55 -4.15
CA LEU A 5 10.33 16.40 -3.62
C LEU A 5 9.90 16.03 -2.19
N THR A 6 9.67 17.03 -1.33
CA THR A 6 9.19 16.78 0.04
C THR A 6 7.78 16.18 0.04
N ILE A 7 6.89 16.66 -0.83
CA ILE A 7 5.53 16.13 -0.98
C ILE A 7 5.54 14.70 -1.51
N VAL A 8 6.38 14.40 -2.51
CA VAL A 8 6.56 13.05 -3.07
C VAL A 8 7.10 12.08 -2.01
N GLY A 9 8.09 12.52 -1.22
CA GLY A 9 8.62 11.74 -0.10
C GLY A 9 7.56 11.48 0.97
N LEU A 10 6.82 12.51 1.38
CA LEU A 10 5.72 12.40 2.33
C LEU A 10 4.58 11.52 1.80
N ALA A 11 4.25 11.61 0.51
CA ALA A 11 3.23 10.76 -0.13
C ALA A 11 3.60 9.28 -0.05
N SER A 12 4.89 8.98 -0.21
CA SER A 12 5.41 7.62 -0.25
C SER A 12 5.21 6.87 1.08
N PHE A 13 5.29 7.57 2.22
CA PHE A 13 5.15 6.96 3.56
C PHE A 13 3.86 7.34 4.30
N LYS A 14 3.36 8.55 4.08
CA LYS A 14 2.23 9.14 4.79
C LYS A 14 1.26 9.85 3.83
N PHE A 15 0.85 9.08 2.82
CA PHE A 15 -0.08 9.46 1.75
C PHE A 15 -1.26 10.33 2.19
N MET A 16 -1.92 9.99 3.31
CA MET A 16 -3.10 10.71 3.81
C MET A 16 -2.86 12.20 4.13
N PHE A 17 -1.64 12.58 4.49
CA PHE A 17 -1.28 13.96 4.87
C PHE A 17 -0.48 14.70 3.79
N SER A 18 -0.16 14.03 2.68
CA SER A 18 0.62 14.64 1.60
C SER A 18 -0.09 15.82 0.92
N PRO A 19 -1.40 15.73 0.60
CA PRO A 19 -2.13 16.87 0.03
C PRO A 19 -2.25 18.08 0.97
N LEU A 20 -2.42 17.84 2.28
CA LEU A 20 -2.39 18.89 3.30
C LEU A 20 -1.04 19.62 3.35
N ALA A 21 0.06 18.88 3.29
CA ALA A 21 1.39 19.47 3.25
C ALA A 21 1.58 20.31 1.96
N GLY A 22 1.00 19.88 0.84
CA GLY A 22 1.03 20.63 -0.41
C GLY A 22 0.27 21.96 -0.33
N GLU A 23 -0.94 21.94 0.23
CA GLU A 23 -1.76 23.15 0.44
C GLU A 23 -1.04 24.15 1.37
N LYS A 24 -0.50 23.71 2.51
CA LYS A 24 0.31 24.57 3.40
C LYS A 24 1.59 25.14 2.78
N LEU A 25 2.12 24.50 1.74
CA LEU A 25 3.30 24.98 1.00
C LEU A 25 2.96 25.95 -0.13
N GLY A 26 1.66 26.25 -0.30
CA GLY A 26 1.10 27.15 -1.32
C GLY A 26 1.01 26.51 -2.71
N LEU A 27 0.93 25.18 -2.82
CA LEU A 27 0.77 24.52 -4.11
C LEU A 27 -0.70 24.55 -4.55
N THR A 28 -0.91 24.64 -5.86
CA THR A 28 -2.23 24.51 -6.44
C THR A 28 -2.77 23.08 -6.31
N PHE A 29 -4.09 22.93 -6.42
CA PHE A 29 -4.77 21.63 -6.35
C PHE A 29 -4.14 20.59 -7.29
N LEU A 30 -3.89 20.97 -8.56
CA LEU A 30 -3.34 20.07 -9.56
C LEU A 30 -1.90 19.67 -9.24
N GLU A 31 -1.07 20.63 -8.80
CA GLU A 31 0.32 20.35 -8.46
C GLU A 31 0.43 19.39 -7.27
N SER A 32 -0.40 19.56 -6.24
CA SER A 32 -0.46 18.63 -5.11
C SER A 32 -0.99 17.27 -5.52
N PHE A 33 -2.03 17.23 -6.36
CA PHE A 33 -2.59 15.97 -6.87
C PHE A 33 -1.53 15.17 -7.65
N PHE A 34 -0.88 15.77 -8.63
CA PHE A 34 0.15 15.07 -9.43
C PHE A 34 1.37 14.68 -8.59
N SER A 35 1.81 15.54 -7.67
CA SER A 35 2.96 15.24 -6.80
C SER A 35 2.68 14.08 -5.85
N THR A 36 1.51 14.08 -5.19
CA THR A 36 1.09 13.00 -4.32
C THR A 36 0.86 11.71 -5.11
N LEU A 37 0.25 11.80 -6.30
CA LEU A 37 0.03 10.64 -7.16
C LEU A 37 1.34 10.01 -7.60
N VAL A 38 2.32 10.80 -8.07
CA VAL A 38 3.62 10.27 -8.50
C VAL A 38 4.35 9.57 -7.36
N GLY A 39 4.40 10.18 -6.16
CA GLY A 39 5.00 9.52 -4.99
C GLY A 39 4.29 8.22 -4.60
N ALA A 40 2.96 8.22 -4.65
CA ALA A 40 2.14 7.05 -4.39
C ALA A 40 2.41 5.92 -5.40
N LEU A 41 2.48 6.23 -6.69
CA LEU A 41 2.72 5.26 -7.76
C LEU A 41 4.12 4.65 -7.69
N ILE A 42 5.15 5.47 -7.43
CA ILE A 42 6.53 5.00 -7.28
C ILE A 42 6.62 4.03 -6.10
N SER A 43 6.08 4.44 -4.94
CA SER A 43 6.08 3.62 -3.73
C SER A 43 5.31 2.31 -3.96
N TRP A 44 4.10 2.38 -4.51
CA TRP A 44 3.31 1.20 -4.83
C TRP A 44 4.05 0.25 -5.77
N GLY A 45 4.59 0.74 -6.88
CA GLY A 45 5.31 -0.09 -7.86
C GLY A 45 6.50 -0.80 -7.21
N VAL A 46 7.37 -0.06 -6.52
CA VAL A 46 8.55 -0.64 -5.86
C VAL A 46 8.14 -1.69 -4.82
N PHE A 47 7.25 -1.34 -3.88
CA PHE A 47 6.92 -2.24 -2.77
C PHE A 47 6.05 -3.43 -3.19
N TYR A 48 5.14 -3.26 -4.16
CA TYR A 48 4.28 -4.34 -4.65
C TYR A 48 5.12 -5.40 -5.38
N PHE A 49 5.89 -5.01 -6.40
CA PHE A 49 6.68 -5.95 -7.20
C PHE A 49 7.81 -6.57 -6.37
N MET A 50 8.46 -5.78 -5.51
CA MET A 50 9.48 -6.31 -4.61
C MET A 50 8.89 -7.35 -3.66
N SER A 51 7.74 -7.07 -3.03
CA SER A 51 7.07 -8.03 -2.15
C SER A 51 6.69 -9.32 -2.88
N GLU A 52 6.10 -9.22 -4.07
CA GLU A 52 5.72 -10.38 -4.86
C GLU A 52 6.94 -11.24 -5.20
N TYR A 53 8.04 -10.62 -5.65
CA TYR A 53 9.29 -11.31 -5.97
C TYR A 53 9.87 -12.05 -4.76
N PHE A 54 10.02 -11.36 -3.61
CA PHE A 54 10.54 -11.96 -2.39
C PHE A 54 9.65 -13.09 -1.87
N MET A 55 8.32 -12.94 -1.98
CA MET A 55 7.37 -13.95 -1.57
C MET A 55 7.44 -15.21 -2.44
N ARG A 56 7.51 -15.07 -3.77
CA ARG A 56 7.66 -16.22 -4.69
C ARG A 56 8.95 -16.97 -4.40
N ARG A 57 10.07 -16.25 -4.20
CA ARG A 57 11.36 -16.84 -3.85
C ARG A 57 11.33 -17.57 -2.50
N ASN A 58 10.74 -16.94 -1.48
CA ASN A 58 10.61 -17.56 -0.16
C ASN A 58 9.68 -18.77 -0.17
N HIS A 59 8.61 -18.75 -0.96
CA HIS A 59 7.73 -19.89 -1.14
C HIS A 59 8.47 -21.06 -1.82
N ALA A 60 9.20 -20.80 -2.91
CA ALA A 60 9.98 -21.81 -3.61
C ALA A 60 11.01 -22.49 -2.69
N LYS A 61 11.78 -21.71 -1.92
CA LYS A 61 12.74 -22.24 -0.93
C LYS A 61 12.07 -23.10 0.13
N LYS A 62 10.88 -22.71 0.62
CA LYS A 62 10.13 -23.48 1.61
C LYS A 62 9.64 -24.81 1.04
N VAL A 63 9.15 -24.81 -0.20
CA VAL A 63 8.71 -26.03 -0.89
C VAL A 63 9.89 -26.98 -1.11
N GLU A 64 11.04 -26.46 -1.55
CA GLU A 64 12.23 -27.27 -1.75
C GLU A 64 12.73 -27.90 -0.43
N LYS A 65 12.76 -27.11 0.65
CA LYS A 65 13.14 -27.60 1.98
C LYS A 65 12.16 -28.67 2.51
N TYR A 66 10.88 -28.51 2.22
CA TYR A 66 9.85 -29.52 2.56
C TYR A 66 10.04 -30.81 1.77
N LYS A 67 10.29 -30.72 0.46
CA LYS A 67 10.56 -31.91 -0.38
C LYS A 67 11.81 -32.66 0.07
N LYS A 68 12.88 -31.95 0.41
CA LYS A 68 14.12 -32.57 0.95
C LYS A 68 13.87 -33.26 2.29
N ALA A 69 13.13 -32.62 3.21
CA ALA A 69 12.79 -33.23 4.49
C ALA A 69 11.93 -34.50 4.36
N LEU A 70 11.00 -34.54 3.40
CA LEU A 70 10.22 -35.74 3.08
C LEU A 70 11.10 -36.86 2.49
N ALA A 71 12.05 -36.52 1.61
CA ALA A 71 12.95 -37.49 1.00
C ALA A 71 13.95 -38.09 2.01
N THR A 72 14.39 -37.31 3.00
CA THR A 72 15.37 -37.72 4.01
C THR A 72 14.72 -38.25 5.30
N ASN A 73 13.37 -38.29 5.38
CA ASN A 73 12.63 -38.67 6.59
C ASN A 73 13.14 -37.96 7.86
N ASP A 74 13.49 -36.68 7.74
CA ASP A 74 14.14 -35.93 8.81
C ASP A 74 13.17 -35.70 10.00
N PRO A 75 13.41 -36.32 11.18
CA PRO A 75 12.53 -36.20 12.34
C PRO A 75 12.55 -34.79 12.97
N ASN A 76 13.52 -33.95 12.63
CA ASN A 76 13.66 -32.59 13.15
C ASN A 76 12.98 -31.52 12.27
N TYR A 77 12.47 -31.87 11.09
CA TYR A 77 11.79 -30.90 10.23
C TYR A 77 10.40 -30.52 10.77
N LYS A 78 10.30 -29.34 11.37
CA LYS A 78 9.01 -28.75 11.78
C LYS A 78 8.45 -27.87 10.66
N ARG A 79 7.27 -28.24 10.15
CA ARG A 79 6.56 -27.43 9.14
C ARG A 79 6.26 -26.04 9.71
N PRO A 80 6.63 -24.94 9.02
CA PRO A 80 6.33 -23.60 9.50
C PRO A 80 4.82 -23.37 9.55
N LYS A 81 4.33 -22.69 10.59
CA LYS A 81 2.90 -22.38 10.76
C LYS A 81 2.44 -21.41 9.67
N ASN A 82 1.45 -21.80 8.87
CA ASN A 82 0.84 -20.95 7.84
C ASN A 82 0.00 -19.81 8.44
N PHE A 83 -0.58 -20.02 9.63
CA PHE A 83 -1.42 -19.05 10.34
C PHE A 83 -0.69 -18.44 11.55
N THR A 84 0.19 -17.47 11.29
CA THR A 84 0.76 -16.60 12.33
C THR A 84 -0.29 -15.60 12.83
N ARG A 85 -0.09 -14.99 14.01
CA ARG A 85 -1.05 -14.01 14.60
C ARG A 85 -1.41 -12.89 13.59
N LEU A 86 -0.41 -12.36 12.89
CA LEU A 86 -0.61 -11.37 11.83
C LEU A 86 -1.39 -11.92 10.63
N ASN A 87 -1.09 -13.13 10.16
CA ASN A 87 -1.87 -13.74 9.07
C ASN A 87 -3.33 -13.97 9.49
N LYS A 88 -3.60 -14.37 10.73
CA LYS A 88 -4.96 -14.53 11.25
C LYS A 88 -5.72 -13.20 11.28
N THR A 89 -5.09 -12.13 11.77
CA THR A 89 -5.69 -10.78 11.77
C THR A 89 -6.00 -10.30 10.35
N ILE A 90 -5.05 -10.44 9.43
CA ILE A 90 -5.27 -9.99 8.04
C ILE A 90 -6.33 -10.85 7.34
N VAL A 91 -6.36 -12.17 7.56
CA VAL A 91 -7.42 -13.04 7.03
C VAL A 91 -8.78 -12.62 7.59
N LYS A 92 -8.87 -12.30 8.89
CA LYS A 92 -10.11 -11.83 9.53
C LYS A 92 -10.60 -10.55 8.86
N VAL A 93 -9.72 -9.55 8.71
CA VAL A 93 -10.02 -8.28 8.03
C VAL A 93 -10.44 -8.51 6.57
N LYS A 94 -9.76 -9.40 5.84
CA LYS A 94 -10.10 -9.79 4.47
C LYS A 94 -11.50 -10.40 4.38
N THR A 95 -11.85 -11.32 5.27
CA THR A 95 -13.16 -11.99 5.24
C THR A 95 -14.31 -11.04 5.53
N THR A 96 -14.07 -9.96 6.28
CA THR A 96 -15.11 -8.97 6.59
C THR A 96 -15.25 -7.90 5.50
N LEU A 97 -14.14 -7.46 4.88
CA LEU A 97 -14.14 -6.32 3.94
C LEU A 97 -14.13 -6.75 2.46
N GLY A 98 -13.75 -7.97 2.13
CA GLY A 98 -13.67 -8.42 0.73
C GLY A 98 -12.53 -7.76 -0.07
N ILE A 99 -12.31 -8.23 -1.30
CA ILE A 99 -11.14 -7.87 -2.12
C ILE A 99 -11.10 -6.38 -2.52
N TYR A 100 -12.25 -5.81 -2.88
CA TYR A 100 -12.36 -4.44 -3.38
C TYR A 100 -12.08 -3.41 -2.28
N ILE A 101 -12.76 -3.54 -1.13
CA ILE A 101 -12.56 -2.62 0.00
C ILE A 101 -11.15 -2.76 0.55
N THR A 102 -10.61 -3.98 0.63
CA THR A 102 -9.22 -4.17 1.11
C THR A 102 -8.20 -3.48 0.19
N CYS A 103 -8.35 -3.59 -1.13
CA CYS A 103 -7.41 -2.96 -2.07
C CYS A 103 -7.55 -1.44 -2.12
N TRP A 104 -8.71 -0.87 -1.79
CA TRP A 104 -8.95 0.57 -1.81
C TRP A 104 -8.63 1.25 -0.48
N LEU A 105 -9.01 0.64 0.65
CA LEU A 105 -8.94 1.26 1.98
C LEU A 105 -7.59 1.03 2.68
N VAL A 106 -6.97 -0.13 2.48
CA VAL A 106 -5.72 -0.49 3.18
C VAL A 106 -4.53 0.38 2.76
N PRO A 107 -4.31 0.70 1.47
CA PRO A 107 -3.23 1.62 1.07
C PRO A 107 -3.40 3.01 1.67
N LEU A 108 -4.64 3.45 1.89
CA LEU A 108 -4.96 4.74 2.49
C LEU A 108 -4.70 4.73 4.00
N PHE A 109 -5.23 3.75 4.74
CA PHE A 109 -5.15 3.73 6.21
C PHE A 109 -3.78 3.29 6.74
N LEU A 110 -3.11 2.34 6.07
CA LEU A 110 -1.91 1.70 6.60
C LEU A 110 -0.61 2.24 6.01
N SER A 111 -0.68 3.16 5.04
CA SER A 111 0.37 3.56 4.08
C SER A 111 0.47 2.67 2.85
N ILE A 112 0.92 3.29 1.76
CA ILE A 112 1.10 2.65 0.46
C ILE A 112 2.11 1.49 0.51
N PRO A 113 3.31 1.60 1.13
CA PRO A 113 4.27 0.50 1.21
C PRO A 113 3.66 -0.74 1.86
N ILE A 114 3.09 -0.56 3.06
CA ILE A 114 2.57 -1.67 3.86
C ILE A 114 1.31 -2.25 3.21
N GLY A 115 0.43 -1.39 2.71
CA GLY A 115 -0.78 -1.81 2.01
C GLY A 115 -0.47 -2.59 0.72
N SER A 116 0.54 -2.16 -0.04
CA SER A 116 1.00 -2.85 -1.25
C SER A 116 1.57 -4.22 -0.95
N ILE A 117 2.38 -4.35 0.12
CA ILE A 117 2.93 -5.63 0.59
C ILE A 117 1.79 -6.58 1.01
N ILE A 118 0.81 -6.09 1.76
CA ILE A 118 -0.34 -6.90 2.19
C ILE A 118 -1.15 -7.36 0.97
N CYS A 119 -1.42 -6.46 0.03
CA CYS A 119 -2.18 -6.81 -1.17
C CYS A 119 -1.41 -7.80 -2.07
N ALA A 120 -0.11 -7.62 -2.27
CA ALA A 120 0.75 -8.59 -2.96
C ALA A 120 0.73 -9.95 -2.26
N LYS A 121 0.77 -9.96 -0.93
CA LYS A 121 0.77 -11.19 -0.13
C LYS A 121 -0.51 -12.00 -0.19
N PHE A 122 -1.66 -11.33 -0.18
CA PHE A 122 -2.96 -12.01 -0.10
C PHE A 122 -3.65 -12.16 -1.46
N TYR A 123 -3.38 -11.23 -2.38
CA TYR A 123 -4.06 -11.15 -3.66
C TYR A 123 -3.10 -11.18 -4.86
N GLY A 124 -1.78 -11.32 -4.66
CA GLY A 124 -0.80 -11.45 -5.77
C GLY A 124 -1.06 -12.62 -6.72
N HIS A 125 -1.94 -13.56 -6.37
CA HIS A 125 -2.39 -14.62 -7.28
C HIS A 125 -3.36 -14.11 -8.38
N HIS A 126 -4.02 -12.97 -8.19
CA HIS A 126 -4.96 -12.40 -9.16
C HIS A 126 -4.31 -11.30 -9.99
N LYS A 127 -4.27 -11.49 -11.31
CA LYS A 127 -3.74 -10.48 -12.26
C LYS A 127 -4.47 -9.13 -12.21
N LYS A 128 -5.67 -9.07 -11.63
CA LYS A 128 -6.47 -7.85 -11.46
C LYS A 128 -6.05 -6.98 -10.27
N THR A 129 -5.32 -7.55 -9.32
CA THR A 129 -4.89 -6.87 -8.08
C THR A 129 -4.08 -5.59 -8.31
N PRO A 130 -3.06 -5.55 -9.18
CA PRO A 130 -2.31 -4.33 -9.39
C PRO A 130 -3.20 -3.20 -9.94
N TYR A 131 -4.08 -3.50 -10.89
CA TYR A 131 -5.02 -2.53 -11.45
C TYR A 131 -6.04 -2.01 -10.42
N LEU A 132 -6.50 -2.88 -9.51
CA LEU A 132 -7.40 -2.48 -8.42
C LEU A 132 -6.72 -1.54 -7.41
N ILE A 133 -5.47 -1.79 -7.07
CA ILE A 133 -4.70 -0.91 -6.18
C ILE A 133 -4.43 0.43 -6.89
N LEU A 134 -4.07 0.40 -8.17
CA LEU A 134 -3.84 1.61 -8.98
C LEU A 134 -5.09 2.49 -9.02
N ALA A 135 -6.25 1.90 -9.33
CA ALA A 135 -7.54 2.61 -9.31
C ALA A 135 -7.85 3.18 -7.92
N GLY A 136 -7.58 2.40 -6.86
CA GLY A 136 -7.71 2.86 -5.49
C GLY A 136 -6.80 4.05 -5.18
N ILE A 137 -5.53 4.02 -5.59
CA ILE A 137 -4.59 5.13 -5.37
C ILE A 137 -5.07 6.40 -6.09
N VAL A 138 -5.48 6.31 -7.36
CA VAL A 138 -5.95 7.47 -8.12
C VAL A 138 -7.20 8.07 -7.47
N LEU A 139 -8.20 7.24 -7.17
CA LEU A 139 -9.45 7.68 -6.55
C LEU A 139 -9.21 8.29 -5.16
N ASN A 140 -8.40 7.65 -4.33
CA ASN A 140 -8.09 8.16 -3.00
C ASN A 140 -7.24 9.44 -3.04
N THR A 141 -6.29 9.55 -3.98
CA THR A 141 -5.52 10.81 -4.16
C THR A 141 -6.47 11.94 -4.50
N PHE A 142 -7.40 11.70 -5.43
CA PHE A 142 -8.39 12.69 -5.83
C PHE A 142 -9.30 13.09 -4.65
N LEU A 143 -9.87 12.11 -3.94
CA LEU A 143 -10.72 12.36 -2.77
C LEU A 143 -9.98 13.11 -1.66
N LEU A 144 -8.75 12.72 -1.33
CA LEU A 144 -7.95 13.41 -0.31
C LEU A 144 -7.59 14.83 -0.72
N CYS A 145 -7.23 15.06 -1.99
CA CYS A 145 -7.02 16.41 -2.51
C CYS A 145 -8.30 17.23 -2.42
N CYS A 146 -9.46 16.70 -2.81
CA CYS A 146 -10.74 17.40 -2.69
C CYS A 146 -11.06 17.76 -1.23
N ILE A 147 -10.90 16.81 -0.30
CA ILE A 147 -11.16 17.03 1.12
C ILE A 147 -10.23 18.12 1.68
N TRP A 148 -8.92 17.99 1.47
CA TRP A 148 -7.96 18.91 2.06
C TRP A 148 -8.01 20.31 1.45
N TYR A 149 -8.25 20.45 0.15
CA TYR A 149 -8.40 21.77 -0.47
C TYR A 149 -9.75 22.42 -0.16
N PHE A 150 -10.81 21.62 0.03
CA PHE A 150 -12.09 22.15 0.51
C PHE A 150 -11.98 22.61 1.98
N VAL A 151 -11.36 21.80 2.83
CA VAL A 151 -11.12 22.14 4.25
C VAL A 151 -10.11 23.28 4.39
N GLY A 152 -9.03 23.28 3.62
CA GLY A 152 -8.03 24.35 3.57
C GLY A 152 -8.61 25.67 3.09
N GLY A 153 -9.43 25.63 2.03
CA GLY A 153 -10.20 26.79 1.58
C GLY A 153 -11.17 27.34 2.64
N MET A 154 -11.72 26.49 3.51
CA MET A 154 -12.51 26.95 4.66
C MET A 154 -11.66 27.57 5.79
N VAL A 155 -10.37 27.20 5.91
CA VAL A 155 -9.44 27.76 6.90
C VAL A 155 -8.93 29.13 6.46
N ASP A 156 -8.61 29.33 5.18
CA ASP A 156 -8.20 30.64 4.64
C ASP A 156 -9.34 31.67 4.70
N VAL A 157 -10.60 31.24 4.54
CA VAL A 157 -11.78 32.12 4.70
C VAL A 157 -12.01 32.54 6.15
N LYS A 158 -11.53 31.76 7.13
CA LYS A 158 -11.69 32.05 8.56
C LYS A 158 -10.56 32.89 9.16
N ALA A 159 -9.50 33.12 8.39
CA ALA A 159 -8.33 33.90 8.78
C ALA A 159 -8.34 35.34 8.24
N ASN A 160 -9.33 35.69 7.43
CA ASN A 160 -9.70 37.07 7.04
C ASN A 160 -10.96 37.52 7.80
#